data_AF-A0A6I9I367-F1
#
_entry.id   AF-A0A6I9I367-F1
#
_cell.length_a   1.000
_cell.length_b   1.000
_cell.length_c   1.000
_cell.angle_alpha   90.00
_cell.angle_beta   90.00
_cell.angle_gamma   90.00
#
_symmetry.space_group_name_H-M   'P 1'
#
loop_
_entity.id
_entity.type
_entity.pdbx_description
1 polymer ?
#
loop_
_entity_poly.entity_id
_entity_poly.type
_entity_poly.pdbx_seq_one_letter_code
_entity_poly.pdbx_strand_id
1 'polypeptide(L)'
;MGSHHHSLFSPHQKEEGSPSQFPGPSQWLQPRSLFQAAASWSPQPARAKSPGGVKNRSYRMLTTLLPLLPLLLLPGWALCSQEASGGPQDLHMLQVSYFRNPSQVWHQGNATLGGVLTHVLEGPGNNVTIEQLQPLQEPESWTLTKNRLVRYLQEFLGLVQVVHRERGVAFPLTIRCFLGCELPPEGSRAHVFFEVAVNGSAFIKFRPETASWVAERQASSTVVTYTLEQLNKYNRTRYELQEFLQDTCVQYVQKHITNNSKGSQTGHSYTSLVLGILVGCFIIAGVAVGIFLCTGGRRQR
;
A
#
# COMPACT_ATOMS: atom_id res chain seq x y z
N MET A 1 27.25 24.19 -90.46
CA MET A 1 26.06 24.97 -90.03
C MET A 1 25.05 23.98 -89.45
N GLY A 2 24.45 24.10 -88.27
CA GLY A 2 24.42 25.14 -87.25
C GLY A 2 23.65 24.60 -86.01
N SER A 3 23.86 25.27 -84.88
CA SER A 3 23.35 25.05 -83.52
C SER A 3 21.84 24.85 -83.35
N HIS A 4 21.39 24.13 -82.30
CA HIS A 4 21.01 24.74 -81.01
C HIS A 4 20.52 23.71 -79.96
N HIS A 5 20.83 24.07 -78.71
CA HIS A 5 20.49 23.49 -77.41
C HIS A 5 19.00 23.14 -77.18
N HIS A 6 18.75 22.16 -76.30
CA HIS A 6 17.96 22.39 -75.08
C HIS A 6 18.27 21.34 -73.99
N SER A 7 18.71 21.83 -72.84
CA SER A 7 18.86 21.09 -71.57
C SER A 7 17.51 20.84 -70.91
N LEU A 8 17.36 19.70 -70.22
CA LEU A 8 16.44 19.55 -69.09
C LEU A 8 16.98 18.51 -68.08
N PHE A 9 17.55 19.06 -67.01
CA PHE A 9 17.61 18.58 -65.62
C PHE A 9 17.43 17.08 -65.29
N SER A 10 18.52 16.49 -64.79
CA SER A 10 18.52 15.43 -63.77
C SER A 10 18.26 16.01 -62.38
N PRO A 11 17.67 15.23 -61.47
CA PRO A 11 18.10 15.26 -60.08
C PRO A 11 18.44 13.87 -59.55
N HIS A 12 19.68 13.78 -59.05
CA HIS A 12 20.13 13.06 -57.86
C HIS A 12 19.68 11.61 -57.62
N GLN A 13 20.65 10.72 -57.81
CA GLN A 13 20.84 9.53 -56.98
C GLN A 13 20.73 9.90 -55.49
N LYS A 14 19.93 9.13 -54.76
CA LYS A 14 19.99 9.05 -53.30
C LYS A 14 20.39 7.63 -52.95
N GLU A 15 21.56 7.51 -52.36
CA GLU A 15 22.15 6.27 -51.85
C GLU A 15 21.15 5.51 -50.96
N GLU A 16 21.01 4.21 -51.25
CA GLU A 16 20.58 3.22 -50.27
C GLU A 16 21.63 3.15 -49.17
N GLY A 17 21.23 3.48 -47.94
CA GLY A 17 22.08 3.43 -46.76
C GLY A 17 21.30 3.01 -45.51
N SER A 18 21.42 1.72 -45.20
CA SER A 18 21.19 1.03 -43.91
C SER A 18 19.80 1.03 -43.24
N PRO A 19 19.25 -0.16 -42.92
CA PRO A 19 18.14 -0.29 -41.99
C PRO A 19 18.60 -0.01 -40.56
N SER A 20 17.76 0.75 -39.87
CA SER A 20 17.68 0.97 -38.43
C SER A 20 18.22 -0.20 -37.58
N GLN A 21 19.39 0.01 -36.99
CA GLN A 21 19.88 -0.78 -35.86
C GLN A 21 19.02 -0.50 -34.62
N PHE A 22 17.86 -1.16 -34.54
CA PHE A 22 17.24 -1.43 -33.26
C PHE A 22 18.01 -2.58 -32.60
N PRO A 23 18.54 -2.41 -31.38
CA PRO A 23 19.22 -3.50 -30.71
C PRO A 23 18.26 -4.67 -30.43
N GLY A 24 18.74 -5.88 -30.70
CA GLY A 24 17.99 -7.11 -30.52
C GLY A 24 17.58 -7.39 -29.06
N PRO A 25 16.62 -8.32 -28.85
CA PRO A 25 16.00 -8.59 -27.55
C PRO A 25 16.95 -9.11 -26.45
N SER A 26 18.21 -9.39 -26.77
CA SER A 26 19.25 -9.79 -25.81
C SER A 26 19.87 -8.64 -25.01
N GLN A 27 19.65 -7.37 -25.39
CA GLN A 27 20.26 -6.21 -24.72
C GLN A 27 19.40 -5.59 -23.61
N TRP A 28 18.11 -5.89 -23.53
CA TRP A 28 17.21 -5.31 -22.53
C TRP A 28 17.25 -6.02 -21.16
N LEU A 29 17.88 -7.20 -21.10
CA LEU A 29 17.88 -8.08 -19.93
C LEU A 29 19.27 -8.67 -19.64
N GLN A 30 20.30 -7.82 -19.53
CA GLN A 30 21.58 -8.21 -18.94
C GLN A 30 21.86 -7.48 -17.61
N PRO A 31 22.40 -8.19 -16.59
CA PRO A 31 22.49 -7.69 -15.23
C PRO A 31 23.89 -7.12 -14.96
N ARG A 32 24.08 -5.81 -15.13
CA ARG A 32 25.25 -5.12 -14.58
C ARG A 32 24.91 -3.68 -14.20
N SER A 33 24.55 -3.49 -12.93
CA SER A 33 25.15 -2.52 -12.02
C SER A 33 24.26 -2.38 -10.78
N LEU A 34 24.89 -2.07 -9.65
CA LEU A 34 24.28 -1.74 -8.34
C LEU A 34 24.22 -2.87 -7.31
N PHE A 35 25.31 -3.62 -7.16
CA PHE A 35 25.75 -4.06 -5.82
C PHE A 35 26.65 -2.97 -5.23
N GLN A 36 26.10 -2.14 -4.34
CA GLN A 36 26.79 -1.40 -3.25
C GLN A 36 25.88 -0.24 -2.80
N ALA A 37 25.03 -0.49 -1.79
CA ALA A 37 24.60 0.50 -0.78
C ALA A 37 23.49 -0.07 0.13
N ALA A 38 23.63 -1.31 0.60
CA ALA A 38 22.70 -1.88 1.60
C ALA A 38 23.46 -2.56 2.76
N ALA A 39 24.62 -2.01 3.11
CA ALA A 39 25.45 -2.49 4.22
C ALA A 39 25.84 -1.33 5.16
N SER A 40 24.89 -0.48 5.52
CA SER A 40 25.09 0.56 6.53
C SER A 40 23.79 0.98 7.20
N TRP A 41 23.11 0.05 7.85
CA TRP A 41 22.32 0.38 9.04
C TRP A 41 21.97 -0.88 9.82
N SER A 42 22.79 -1.17 10.84
CA SER A 42 22.40 -2.02 11.96
C SER A 42 22.57 -1.19 13.23
N PRO A 43 21.50 -0.81 13.93
CA PRO A 43 21.60 -0.22 15.26
C PRO A 43 21.81 -1.33 16.30
N GLN A 44 22.85 -1.21 17.11
CA GLN A 44 23.04 -2.04 18.30
C GLN A 44 22.00 -1.69 19.38
N PRO A 45 21.47 -2.67 20.14
CA PRO A 45 20.56 -2.40 21.25
C PRO A 45 21.29 -1.85 22.48
N ALA A 46 20.74 -0.78 23.04
CA ALA A 46 21.20 -0.13 24.26
C ALA A 46 20.93 -0.99 25.52
N ARG A 47 21.92 -1.03 26.41
CA ARG A 47 21.94 -1.73 27.69
C ARG A 47 21.07 -0.99 28.72
N ALA A 48 19.99 -1.63 29.19
CA ALA A 48 19.17 -1.14 30.30
C ALA A 48 19.88 -1.33 31.65
N LYS A 49 19.91 -0.28 32.47
CA LYS A 49 20.35 -0.31 33.88
C LYS A 49 19.11 -0.47 34.79
N SER A 50 19.19 -1.44 35.69
CA SER A 50 18.26 -1.64 36.80
C SER A 50 18.59 -0.70 37.97
N PRO A 51 17.60 -0.15 38.70
CA PRO A 51 17.81 0.35 40.05
C PRO A 51 17.22 -0.61 41.10
N GLY A 52 17.99 -0.78 42.17
CA GLY A 52 17.73 -1.67 43.29
C GLY A 52 16.60 -1.22 44.22
N GLY A 53 16.11 -2.18 45.00
CA GLY A 53 15.07 -1.97 46.00
C GLY A 53 15.59 -1.47 47.34
N VAL A 54 14.67 -0.87 48.12
CA VAL A 54 14.81 -0.70 49.58
C VAL A 54 13.43 -0.78 50.26
N LYS A 55 13.30 -1.83 51.09
CA LYS A 55 12.65 -2.01 52.41
C LYS A 55 11.24 -1.51 52.74
N ASN A 56 10.47 -2.50 53.21
CA ASN A 56 9.27 -2.49 54.04
C ASN A 56 9.20 -1.44 55.17
N ARG A 57 7.98 -0.95 55.42
CA ARG A 57 7.51 -0.66 56.78
C ARG A 57 6.02 -1.02 56.93
N SER A 58 5.78 -1.89 57.90
CA SER A 58 4.50 -2.42 58.34
C SER A 58 3.81 -1.47 59.31
N TYR A 59 2.50 -1.26 59.16
CA TYR A 59 1.61 -0.87 60.26
C TYR A 59 0.31 -1.69 60.18
N ARG A 60 -0.02 -2.32 61.30
CA ARG A 60 -1.16 -3.22 61.51
C ARG A 60 -2.45 -2.43 61.76
N MET A 61 -3.53 -2.97 61.20
CA MET A 61 -4.92 -3.01 61.63
C MET A 61 -5.46 -1.95 62.61
N LEU A 62 -6.49 -1.23 62.16
CA LEU A 62 -7.64 -0.89 63.00
C LEU A 62 -8.92 -1.15 62.19
N THR A 63 -9.58 -2.27 62.46
CA THR A 63 -10.85 -2.70 61.90
C THR A 63 -12.03 -2.08 62.64
N THR A 64 -13.19 -2.13 61.97
CA THR A 64 -14.58 -2.08 62.45
C THR A 64 -15.24 -0.71 62.62
N LEU A 65 -15.89 -0.26 61.53
CA LEU A 65 -17.27 0.27 61.47
C LEU A 65 -17.48 0.85 60.06
N LEU A 66 -18.03 0.10 59.10
CA LEU A 66 -18.83 0.59 57.96
C LEU A 66 -19.27 -0.58 57.03
N PRO A 67 -20.13 -1.52 57.45
CA PRO A 67 -20.59 -2.60 56.59
C PRO A 67 -21.80 -2.15 55.76
N LEU A 68 -21.68 -1.09 54.94
CA LEU A 68 -22.71 -0.70 53.96
C LEU A 68 -22.15 0.00 52.69
N LEU A 69 -20.83 0.16 52.57
CA LEU A 69 -20.20 0.77 51.39
C LEU A 69 -19.90 -0.16 50.18
N PRO A 70 -19.96 -1.52 50.26
CA PRO A 70 -19.62 -2.34 49.09
C PRO A 70 -20.75 -2.49 48.06
N LEU A 71 -21.96 -1.96 48.32
CA LEU A 71 -23.09 -2.02 47.35
C LEU A 71 -23.10 -0.85 46.34
N LEU A 72 -22.32 0.21 46.56
CA LEU A 72 -22.24 1.40 45.70
C LEU A 72 -20.97 1.44 44.82
N LEU A 73 -20.17 0.37 44.86
CA LEU A 73 -18.91 0.23 44.10
C LEU A 73 -18.92 -1.00 43.18
N LEU A 74 -20.06 -1.27 42.53
CA LEU A 74 -20.08 -2.06 41.30
C LEU A 74 -19.88 -1.09 40.12
N PRO A 75 -18.65 -0.83 39.65
CA PRO A 75 -18.50 -0.32 38.30
C PRO A 75 -19.01 -1.43 37.37
N GLY A 76 -19.89 -1.10 36.44
CA GLY A 76 -20.41 -2.05 35.47
C GLY A 76 -19.27 -2.74 34.73
N TRP A 77 -19.07 -4.03 35.02
CA TRP A 77 -18.27 -4.96 34.21
C TRP A 77 -19.05 -5.32 32.95
N ALA A 78 -19.38 -4.30 32.16
CA ALA A 78 -19.94 -4.42 30.82
C ALA A 78 -19.35 -3.36 29.89
N LEU A 79 -18.14 -2.86 30.20
CA LEU A 79 -17.32 -2.20 29.21
C LEU A 79 -16.63 -3.31 28.41
N CYS A 80 -17.15 -3.52 27.22
CA CYS A 80 -16.51 -4.22 26.12
C CYS A 80 -15.00 -3.96 26.21
N SER A 81 -14.21 -5.01 26.40
CA SER A 81 -12.88 -5.03 25.78
C SER A 81 -13.14 -4.94 24.28
N GLN A 82 -13.27 -3.72 23.78
CA GLN A 82 -12.96 -3.44 22.40
C GLN A 82 -11.48 -3.82 22.32
N GLU A 83 -11.23 -5.08 21.98
CA GLU A 83 -9.98 -5.47 21.36
C GLU A 83 -9.72 -4.36 20.35
N ALA A 84 -8.67 -3.59 20.62
CA ALA A 84 -8.19 -2.62 19.67
C ALA A 84 -7.68 -3.48 18.50
N SER A 85 -8.60 -3.94 17.65
CA SER A 85 -8.32 -4.36 16.30
C SER A 85 -7.81 -3.10 15.66
N GLY A 86 -6.51 -2.85 15.81
CA GLY A 86 -5.78 -1.90 15.00
C GLY A 86 -6.25 -2.15 13.57
N GLY A 87 -6.63 -1.09 12.86
CA GLY A 87 -7.13 -1.21 11.50
C GLY A 87 -6.19 -2.08 10.65
N PRO A 88 -6.68 -2.56 9.49
CA PRO A 88 -5.92 -3.46 8.64
C PRO A 88 -4.48 -3.00 8.46
N GLN A 89 -3.52 -3.87 8.72
CA GLN A 89 -2.10 -3.57 8.54
C GLN A 89 -1.66 -4.02 7.16
N ASP A 90 -2.10 -3.31 6.13
CA ASP A 90 -1.88 -3.68 4.75
C ASP A 90 -1.38 -2.51 3.89
N LEU A 91 -0.68 -2.87 2.82
CA LEU A 91 -0.47 -2.00 1.67
C LEU A 91 -0.94 -2.78 0.44
N HIS A 92 -1.99 -2.27 -0.19
CA HIS A 92 -2.48 -2.78 -1.46
C HIS A 92 -2.17 -1.78 -2.58
N MET A 93 -1.72 -2.28 -3.71
CA MET A 93 -1.37 -1.50 -4.89
C MET A 93 -2.12 -2.07 -6.09
N LEU A 94 -2.77 -1.18 -6.83
CA LEU A 94 -3.49 -1.48 -8.04
C LEU A 94 -2.83 -0.73 -9.20
N GLN A 95 -2.51 -1.45 -10.26
CA GLN A 95 -2.11 -0.89 -11.54
C GLN A 95 -3.03 -1.47 -12.62
N VAL A 96 -3.56 -0.60 -13.45
CA VAL A 96 -4.31 -0.91 -14.66
C VAL A 96 -3.58 -0.25 -15.83
N SER A 97 -3.27 -1.03 -16.86
CA SER A 97 -2.54 -0.57 -18.03
C SER A 97 -3.37 -0.86 -19.27
N TYR A 98 -3.82 0.20 -19.92
CA TYR A 98 -4.64 0.16 -21.13
C TYR A 98 -3.73 0.33 -22.34
N PHE A 99 -3.50 -0.76 -23.06
CA PHE A 99 -2.69 -0.72 -24.27
C PHE A 99 -3.59 -0.60 -25.50
N ARG A 100 -3.39 0.48 -26.27
CA ARG A 100 -4.03 0.63 -27.58
C ARG A 100 -3.32 -0.21 -28.64
N ASN A 101 -2.01 -0.34 -28.51
CA ASN A 101 -1.11 -1.13 -29.34
C ASN A 101 0.16 -1.46 -28.52
N PRO A 102 1.15 -2.21 -29.04
CA PRO A 102 2.32 -2.64 -28.27
C PRO A 102 3.18 -1.50 -27.69
N SER A 103 3.07 -0.27 -28.22
CA SER A 103 3.93 0.85 -27.84
C SER A 103 3.18 1.97 -27.12
N GLN A 104 1.86 2.02 -27.23
CA GLN A 104 1.02 3.07 -26.63
C GLN A 104 0.21 2.49 -25.48
N VAL A 105 0.57 2.92 -24.27
CA VAL A 105 -0.06 2.52 -23.02
C VAL A 105 -0.48 3.74 -22.21
N TRP A 106 -1.66 3.66 -21.59
CA TRP A 106 -2.12 4.54 -20.53
C TRP A 106 -2.15 3.77 -19.22
N HIS A 107 -1.52 4.30 -18.18
CA HIS A 107 -1.57 3.71 -16.86
C HIS A 107 -2.56 4.46 -15.97
N GLN A 108 -3.23 3.69 -15.12
CA GLN A 108 -4.06 4.16 -14.04
C GLN A 108 -3.82 3.26 -12.83
N GLY A 109 -3.66 3.81 -11.65
CA GLY A 109 -3.36 3.04 -10.47
C GLY A 109 -3.46 3.84 -9.20
N ASN A 110 -3.47 3.12 -8.10
CA ASN A 110 -3.49 3.70 -6.77
C ASN A 110 -2.87 2.75 -5.75
N ALA A 111 -2.58 3.26 -4.57
CA ALA A 111 -2.21 2.44 -3.43
C ALA A 111 -3.01 2.85 -2.19
N THR A 112 -3.43 1.85 -1.41
CA THR A 112 -4.12 2.03 -0.13
C THR A 112 -3.27 1.46 0.99
N LEU A 113 -3.12 2.23 2.07
CA LEU A 113 -2.39 1.84 3.27
C LEU A 113 -3.37 1.77 4.44
N GLY A 114 -3.64 0.57 4.95
CA GLY A 114 -4.68 0.33 5.97
C GLY A 114 -6.06 0.80 5.51
N GLY A 115 -6.40 0.54 4.25
CA GLY A 115 -7.65 0.98 3.61
C GLY A 115 -7.75 2.47 3.23
N VAL A 116 -6.75 3.30 3.56
CA VAL A 116 -6.74 4.73 3.19
C VAL A 116 -5.99 4.93 1.89
N LEU A 117 -6.59 5.64 0.93
CA LEU A 117 -5.94 6.02 -0.33
C LEU A 117 -4.73 6.94 -0.03
N THR A 118 -3.53 6.50 -0.44
CA THR A 118 -2.28 7.22 -0.15
C THR A 118 -1.49 7.59 -1.39
N HIS A 119 -1.66 6.88 -2.50
CA HIS A 119 -0.94 7.16 -3.74
C HIS A 119 -1.85 7.07 -4.95
N VAL A 120 -1.49 7.83 -5.99
CA VAL A 120 -2.11 7.78 -7.30
C VAL A 120 -1.05 7.67 -8.38
N LEU A 121 -1.38 6.95 -9.44
CA LEU A 121 -0.56 6.76 -10.63
C LEU A 121 -1.46 6.95 -11.84
N GLU A 122 -1.15 7.92 -12.70
CA GLU A 122 -1.95 8.15 -13.90
C GLU A 122 -1.12 8.78 -15.02
N GLY A 123 -1.41 8.39 -16.26
CA GLY A 123 -0.91 9.07 -17.44
C GLY A 123 -0.35 8.11 -18.50
N PRO A 124 0.15 8.67 -19.61
CA PRO A 124 0.76 7.88 -20.67
C PRO A 124 2.09 7.28 -20.22
N GLY A 125 2.48 6.13 -20.80
CA GLY A 125 3.69 5.40 -20.41
C GLY A 125 5.01 6.19 -20.48
N ASN A 126 5.09 7.23 -21.30
CA ASN A 126 6.27 8.10 -21.43
C ASN A 126 6.28 9.30 -20.45
N ASN A 127 5.14 9.63 -19.84
CA ASN A 127 5.00 10.76 -18.93
C ASN A 127 3.94 10.46 -17.88
N VAL A 128 4.26 9.50 -17.00
CA VAL A 128 3.37 9.07 -15.92
C VAL A 128 3.50 10.00 -14.72
N THR A 129 2.36 10.45 -14.20
CA THR A 129 2.28 11.15 -12.92
C THR A 129 2.15 10.11 -11.81
N ILE A 130 3.03 10.19 -10.82
CA ILE A 130 3.01 9.35 -9.62
C ILE A 130 3.12 10.30 -8.42
N GLU A 131 2.13 10.25 -7.54
CA GLU A 131 2.00 11.15 -6.40
C GLU A 131 1.67 10.39 -5.12
N GLN A 132 2.23 10.86 -4.00
CA GLN A 132 1.77 10.53 -2.66
C GLN A 132 0.80 11.63 -2.22
N LEU A 133 -0.42 11.26 -1.84
CA LEU A 133 -1.47 12.20 -1.43
C LEU A 133 -1.23 12.76 -0.02
N GLN A 134 -0.44 12.04 0.76
CA GLN A 134 0.07 12.46 2.05
C GLN A 134 1.59 12.34 2.01
N PRO A 135 2.34 13.22 2.68
CA PRO A 135 3.80 13.17 2.71
C PRO A 135 4.29 12.02 3.61
N LEU A 136 4.01 10.78 3.22
CA LEU A 136 4.42 9.58 3.95
C LEU A 136 5.94 9.45 3.92
N GLN A 137 6.56 9.75 2.78
CA GLN A 137 8.01 9.75 2.61
C GLN A 137 8.55 11.17 2.44
N GLU A 138 9.70 11.43 3.06
CA GLU A 138 10.49 12.63 2.83
C GLU A 138 10.86 12.81 1.35
N PRO A 139 11.03 14.04 0.85
CA PRO A 139 11.18 14.32 -0.58
C PRO A 139 12.27 13.48 -1.30
N GLU A 140 13.43 13.28 -0.66
CA GLU A 140 14.52 12.49 -1.23
C GLU A 140 14.16 10.99 -1.32
N SER A 141 13.57 10.43 -0.26
CA SER A 141 13.11 9.04 -0.22
C SER A 141 11.98 8.80 -1.22
N TRP A 142 11.07 9.77 -1.36
CA TRP A 142 10.00 9.73 -2.34
C TRP A 142 10.53 9.75 -3.78
N THR A 143 11.53 10.59 -4.07
CA THR A 143 12.18 10.65 -5.39
C THR A 143 12.76 9.29 -5.78
N LEU A 144 13.47 8.62 -4.86
CA LEU A 144 14.01 7.28 -5.09
C LEU A 144 12.91 6.25 -5.38
N THR A 145 11.80 6.33 -4.64
CA THR A 145 10.64 5.45 -4.82
C THR A 145 10.00 5.66 -6.19
N LYS A 146 9.78 6.92 -6.57
CA LYS A 146 9.26 7.30 -7.89
C LYS A 146 10.15 6.79 -9.02
N ASN A 147 11.47 6.92 -8.91
CA ASN A 147 12.42 6.43 -9.92
C ASN A 147 12.35 4.90 -10.08
N ARG A 148 12.19 4.16 -8.97
CA ARG A 148 12.00 2.70 -9.01
C ARG A 148 10.68 2.31 -9.69
N LEU A 149 9.59 3.04 -9.42
CA LEU A 149 8.29 2.80 -10.05
C LEU A 149 8.32 3.12 -11.56
N VAL A 150 8.94 4.23 -11.97
CA VAL A 150 9.11 4.56 -13.40
C VAL A 150 9.89 3.46 -14.11
N ARG A 151 11.00 2.99 -13.52
CA ARG A 151 11.77 1.88 -14.09
C ARG A 151 10.96 0.59 -14.17
N TYR A 152 10.18 0.27 -13.14
CA TYR A 152 9.26 -0.87 -13.17
C TYR A 152 8.26 -0.77 -14.33
N LEU A 153 7.66 0.40 -14.57
CA LEU A 153 6.71 0.58 -15.68
C LEU A 153 7.38 0.41 -17.05
N GLN A 154 8.64 0.84 -17.20
CA GLN A 154 9.44 0.62 -18.41
C GLN A 154 9.75 -0.88 -18.61
N GLU A 155 10.18 -1.57 -17.56
CA GLU A 155 10.43 -3.03 -17.57
C GLU A 155 9.13 -3.80 -17.92
N PHE A 156 7.99 -3.38 -17.35
CA PHE A 156 6.66 -3.94 -17.61
C PHE A 156 6.24 -3.77 -19.08
N LEU A 157 6.37 -2.56 -19.63
CA LEU A 157 6.10 -2.31 -21.05
C LEU A 157 6.98 -3.19 -21.96
N GLY A 158 8.29 -3.27 -21.64
CA GLY A 158 9.22 -4.11 -22.38
C GLY A 158 8.82 -5.58 -22.39
N LEU A 159 8.38 -6.13 -21.25
CA LEU A 159 7.89 -7.50 -21.17
C LEU A 159 6.66 -7.73 -22.06
N VAL A 160 5.67 -6.83 -22.03
CA VAL A 160 4.48 -6.94 -22.89
C VAL A 160 4.85 -6.92 -24.37
N GLN A 161 5.79 -6.06 -24.76
CA GLN A 161 6.29 -5.98 -26.14
C GLN A 161 6.99 -7.26 -26.58
N VAL A 162 7.83 -7.85 -25.72
CA VAL A 162 8.50 -9.12 -26.01
C VAL A 162 7.48 -10.24 -26.18
N VAL A 163 6.50 -10.36 -25.27
CA VAL A 163 5.44 -11.37 -25.37
C VAL A 163 4.62 -11.18 -26.66
N HIS A 164 4.26 -9.94 -27.01
CA HIS A 164 3.55 -9.66 -28.25
C HIS A 164 4.38 -10.06 -29.49
N ARG A 165 5.67 -9.70 -29.53
CA ARG A 165 6.55 -10.03 -30.65
C ARG A 165 6.70 -11.54 -30.86
N GLU A 166 6.76 -12.29 -29.77
CA GLU A 166 7.13 -13.70 -29.79
C GLU A 166 5.94 -14.65 -29.91
N ARG A 167 4.75 -14.23 -29.45
CA ARG A 167 3.55 -15.08 -29.42
C ARG A 167 2.31 -14.46 -30.05
N GLY A 168 2.34 -13.18 -30.43
CA GLY A 168 1.19 -12.48 -30.97
C GLY A 168 0.12 -12.25 -29.91
N VAL A 169 0.02 -11.01 -29.43
CA VAL A 169 -1.04 -10.59 -28.51
C VAL A 169 -1.99 -9.63 -29.22
N ALA A 170 -3.29 -9.85 -29.07
CA ALA A 170 -4.33 -8.99 -29.64
C ALA A 170 -4.47 -7.68 -28.85
N PHE A 171 -4.63 -6.57 -29.57
CA PHE A 171 -4.89 -5.25 -29.01
C PHE A 171 -6.25 -4.72 -29.52
N PRO A 172 -6.93 -3.82 -28.77
CA PRO A 172 -6.54 -3.28 -27.48
C PRO A 172 -6.57 -4.34 -26.38
N LEU A 173 -5.70 -4.18 -25.39
CA LEU A 173 -5.67 -5.06 -24.21
C LEU A 173 -5.55 -4.26 -22.93
N THR A 174 -6.15 -4.76 -21.87
CA THR A 174 -6.08 -4.19 -20.53
C THR A 174 -5.41 -5.18 -19.60
N ILE A 175 -4.31 -4.77 -18.96
CA ILE A 175 -3.64 -5.57 -17.93
C ILE A 175 -3.90 -4.93 -16.57
N ARG A 176 -4.43 -5.70 -15.63
CA ARG A 176 -4.62 -5.30 -14.24
C ARG A 176 -3.65 -6.10 -13.37
N CYS A 177 -2.76 -5.41 -12.67
CA CYS A 177 -1.91 -5.95 -11.63
C CYS A 177 -2.46 -5.54 -10.27
N PHE A 178 -2.68 -6.50 -9.38
CA PHE A 178 -3.06 -6.27 -8.00
C PHE A 178 -2.05 -6.96 -7.10
N LEU A 179 -1.36 -6.19 -6.28
CA LEU A 179 -0.25 -6.68 -5.49
C LEU A 179 -0.20 -5.98 -4.14
N GLY A 180 0.43 -6.60 -3.16
CA GLY A 180 0.50 -6.02 -1.82
C GLY A 180 1.04 -6.97 -0.77
N CYS A 181 1.02 -6.46 0.45
CA CYS A 181 1.36 -7.20 1.66
C CYS A 181 0.35 -6.88 2.76
N GLU A 182 0.09 -7.87 3.60
CA GLU A 182 -0.84 -7.83 4.72
C GLU A 182 -0.13 -8.42 5.94
N LEU A 183 -0.11 -7.69 7.05
CA LEU A 183 0.49 -8.11 8.30
C LEU A 183 -0.60 -8.65 9.24
N PRO A 184 -0.58 -9.96 9.55
CA PRO A 184 -1.50 -10.53 10.51
C PRO A 184 -1.27 -9.96 11.92
N PRO A 185 -2.33 -9.83 12.76
CA PRO A 185 -2.21 -9.29 14.11
C PRO A 185 -1.32 -10.15 15.03
N GLU A 186 -1.26 -11.46 14.80
CA GLU A 186 -0.53 -12.44 15.61
C GLU A 186 1.00 -12.45 15.39
N GLY A 187 1.53 -11.49 14.60
CA GLY A 187 2.97 -11.42 14.29
C GLY A 187 3.49 -12.59 13.45
N SER A 188 2.61 -13.40 12.87
CA SER A 188 2.95 -14.41 11.88
C SER A 188 3.50 -13.78 10.60
N ARG A 189 4.11 -14.59 9.73
CA ARG A 189 4.66 -14.12 8.44
C ARG A 189 3.61 -13.33 7.67
N ALA A 190 4.01 -12.18 7.12
CA ALA A 190 3.15 -11.36 6.27
C ALA A 190 2.61 -12.18 5.10
N HIS A 191 1.32 -12.02 4.82
CA HIS A 191 0.73 -12.51 3.58
C HIS A 191 1.08 -11.54 2.45
N VAL A 192 1.53 -12.06 1.31
CA VAL A 192 1.90 -11.24 0.17
C VAL A 192 1.34 -11.84 -1.11
N PHE A 193 0.98 -10.98 -2.05
CA PHE A 193 0.37 -11.41 -3.30
C PHE A 193 0.77 -10.52 -4.47
N PHE A 194 0.73 -11.10 -5.66
CA PHE A 194 0.75 -10.38 -6.93
C PHE A 194 -0.05 -11.18 -7.93
N GLU A 195 -1.18 -10.63 -8.33
CA GLU A 195 -2.11 -11.21 -9.29
C GLU A 195 -2.20 -10.35 -10.53
N VAL A 196 -2.23 -11.00 -11.69
CA VAL A 196 -2.34 -10.34 -13.00
C VAL A 196 -3.58 -10.86 -13.69
N ALA A 197 -4.41 -9.93 -14.17
CA ALA A 197 -5.55 -10.20 -15.02
C ALA A 197 -5.38 -9.49 -16.37
N VAL A 198 -5.86 -10.13 -17.43
CA VAL A 198 -5.88 -9.59 -18.79
C VAL A 198 -7.31 -9.55 -19.28
N ASN A 199 -7.77 -8.39 -19.74
CA ASN A 199 -9.16 -8.14 -20.17
C ASN A 199 -10.21 -8.62 -19.15
N GLY A 200 -9.93 -8.40 -17.86
CA GLY A 200 -10.81 -8.78 -16.75
C GLY A 200 -10.74 -10.25 -16.35
N SER A 201 -10.02 -11.10 -17.08
CA SER A 201 -9.86 -12.53 -16.76
C SER A 201 -8.54 -12.78 -16.03
N ALA A 202 -8.57 -13.63 -15.01
CA ALA A 202 -7.37 -14.02 -14.26
C ALA A 202 -6.36 -14.71 -15.20
N PHE A 203 -5.10 -14.27 -15.16
CA PHE A 203 -4.07 -14.67 -16.12
C PHE A 203 -2.95 -15.45 -15.45
N ILE A 204 -2.20 -14.82 -14.54
CA ILE A 204 -1.11 -15.44 -13.78
C ILE A 204 -1.06 -14.85 -12.37
N LYS A 205 -0.43 -15.57 -11.44
CA LYS A 205 -0.13 -15.05 -10.11
C LYS A 205 1.26 -15.45 -9.64
N PHE A 206 1.80 -14.67 -8.71
CA PHE A 206 3.05 -14.95 -8.04
C PHE A 206 2.84 -15.87 -6.83
N ARG A 207 3.67 -16.90 -6.69
CA ARG A 207 3.76 -17.75 -5.50
C ARG A 207 4.99 -17.36 -4.69
N PRO A 208 4.80 -16.71 -3.53
CA PRO A 208 5.90 -16.22 -2.73
C PRO A 208 6.70 -17.32 -2.04
N GLU A 209 6.18 -18.54 -1.90
CA GLU A 209 6.89 -19.64 -1.25
C GLU A 209 8.06 -20.16 -2.10
N THR A 210 7.87 -20.18 -3.42
CA THR A 210 8.82 -20.71 -4.41
C THR A 210 9.45 -19.61 -5.27
N ALA A 211 9.10 -18.34 -5.01
CA ALA A 211 9.46 -17.17 -5.80
C ALA A 211 9.23 -17.42 -7.30
N SER A 212 8.03 -17.85 -7.66
CA SER A 212 7.70 -18.27 -9.03
C SER A 212 6.31 -17.83 -9.45
N TRP A 213 6.15 -17.53 -10.73
CA TRP A 213 4.86 -17.26 -11.36
C TRP A 213 4.20 -18.54 -11.82
N VAL A 214 2.88 -18.61 -11.68
CA VAL A 214 2.05 -19.73 -12.11
C VAL A 214 0.84 -19.24 -12.89
N ALA A 215 0.34 -20.07 -13.81
CA ALA A 215 -0.91 -19.80 -14.51
C ALA A 215 -2.09 -19.83 -13.53
N GLU A 216 -3.09 -18.98 -13.78
CA GLU A 216 -4.41 -19.19 -13.21
C GLU A 216 -5.15 -20.29 -13.98
N ARG A 217 -6.01 -21.05 -13.28
CA ARG A 217 -6.59 -22.32 -13.79
C ARG A 217 -7.30 -22.21 -15.15
N GLN A 218 -7.71 -21.01 -15.55
CA GLN A 218 -8.44 -20.74 -16.79
C GLN A 218 -7.55 -20.17 -17.92
N ALA A 219 -6.27 -19.96 -17.68
CA ALA A 219 -5.36 -19.25 -18.57
C ALA A 219 -4.40 -20.20 -19.32
N SER A 220 -4.89 -21.29 -19.92
CA SER A 220 -4.01 -22.16 -20.71
C SER A 220 -3.87 -21.65 -22.15
N SER A 221 -2.75 -21.00 -22.48
CA SER A 221 -2.42 -20.59 -23.85
C SER A 221 -0.90 -20.54 -24.11
N THR A 222 -0.50 -20.46 -25.38
CA THR A 222 0.92 -20.29 -25.77
C THR A 222 1.49 -18.96 -25.26
N VAL A 223 0.64 -17.91 -25.20
CA VAL A 223 0.99 -16.62 -24.60
C VAL A 223 1.29 -16.78 -23.11
N VAL A 224 0.42 -17.46 -22.36
CA VAL A 224 0.59 -17.66 -20.91
C VAL A 224 1.85 -18.47 -20.63
N THR A 225 2.05 -19.56 -21.36
CA THR A 225 3.23 -20.42 -21.22
C THR A 225 4.52 -19.61 -21.41
N TYR A 226 4.59 -18.83 -22.49
CA TYR A 226 5.76 -17.99 -22.78
C TYR A 226 5.96 -16.89 -21.74
N THR A 227 4.88 -16.24 -21.29
CA THR A 227 4.98 -15.23 -20.23
C THR A 227 5.53 -15.82 -18.93
N LEU A 228 5.08 -17.02 -18.54
CA LEU A 228 5.60 -17.72 -17.37
C LEU A 228 7.06 -18.12 -17.54
N GLU A 229 7.47 -18.58 -18.72
CA GLU A 229 8.88 -18.85 -19.03
C GLU A 229 9.74 -17.60 -18.83
N GLN A 230 9.33 -16.45 -19.36
CA GLN A 230 10.07 -15.19 -19.19
C GLN A 230 10.13 -14.77 -17.72
N LEU A 231 9.00 -14.78 -17.02
CA LEU A 231 8.93 -14.34 -15.63
C LEU A 231 9.65 -15.27 -14.66
N ASN A 232 9.73 -16.57 -14.96
CA ASN A 232 10.44 -17.53 -14.12
C ASN A 232 11.94 -17.69 -14.46
N LYS A 233 12.41 -17.02 -15.51
CA LYS A 233 13.82 -17.11 -15.96
C LYS A 233 14.76 -16.18 -15.19
N TYR A 234 14.29 -15.03 -14.72
CA TYR A 234 15.17 -13.97 -14.20
C TYR A 234 15.00 -13.76 -12.69
N ASN A 235 16.10 -13.45 -12.00
CA ASN A 235 16.06 -13.12 -10.57
C ASN A 235 15.21 -11.87 -10.29
N ARG A 236 15.27 -10.89 -11.20
CA ARG A 236 14.52 -9.64 -11.16
C ARG A 236 13.01 -9.86 -10.99
N THR A 237 12.45 -10.80 -11.74
CA THR A 237 11.01 -11.11 -11.73
C THR A 237 10.62 -12.17 -10.70
N ARG A 238 11.61 -12.72 -9.97
CA ARG A 238 11.43 -13.77 -8.97
C ARG A 238 11.81 -13.31 -7.57
N TYR A 239 13.11 -13.29 -7.28
CA TYR A 239 13.63 -13.03 -5.94
C TYR A 239 13.60 -11.55 -5.58
N GLU A 240 13.92 -10.64 -6.51
CA GLU A 240 13.80 -9.20 -6.24
C GLU A 240 12.34 -8.78 -6.06
N LEU A 241 11.42 -9.43 -6.78
CA LEU A 241 9.98 -9.23 -6.57
C LEU A 241 9.51 -9.78 -5.21
N GLN A 242 10.01 -10.95 -4.82
CA GLN A 242 9.75 -11.53 -3.50
C GLN A 242 10.25 -10.60 -2.39
N GLU A 243 11.48 -10.09 -2.50
CA GLU A 243 12.07 -9.12 -1.55
C GLU A 243 11.26 -7.82 -1.50
N PHE A 244 10.81 -7.30 -2.65
CA PHE A 244 9.94 -6.14 -2.68
C PHE A 244 8.64 -6.38 -1.88
N LEU A 245 7.98 -7.52 -2.07
CA LEU A 245 6.72 -7.83 -1.40
C LEU A 245 6.90 -8.19 0.08
N GLN A 246 7.91 -8.99 0.42
CA GLN A 246 8.10 -9.52 1.78
C GLN A 246 8.86 -8.59 2.70
N ASP A 247 9.74 -7.75 2.15
CA ASP A 247 10.58 -6.86 2.95
C ASP A 247 10.18 -5.40 2.72
N THR A 248 10.27 -4.91 1.48
CA THR A 248 10.05 -3.47 1.21
C THR A 248 8.62 -3.04 1.56
N CYS A 249 7.62 -3.79 1.08
CA CYS A 249 6.21 -3.52 1.37
C CYS A 249 5.91 -3.63 2.86
N VAL A 250 6.38 -4.70 3.52
CA VAL A 250 6.13 -4.94 4.94
C VAL A 250 6.75 -3.84 5.81
N GLN A 251 8.00 -3.45 5.53
CA GLN A 251 8.66 -2.35 6.22
C GLN A 251 7.93 -1.01 5.99
N TYR A 252 7.42 -0.79 4.78
CA TYR A 252 6.62 0.40 4.46
C TYR A 252 5.36 0.45 5.33
N VAL A 253 4.63 -0.65 5.43
CA VAL A 253 3.42 -0.75 6.25
C VAL A 253 3.72 -0.46 7.72
N GLN A 254 4.71 -1.14 8.29
CA GLN A 254 5.12 -0.96 9.69
C GLN A 254 5.52 0.49 10.00
N LYS A 255 6.22 1.13 9.07
CA LYS A 255 6.71 2.51 9.23
C LYS A 255 5.60 3.55 9.13
N HIS A 256 4.62 3.37 8.26
CA HIS A 256 3.67 4.44 7.90
C HIS A 256 2.27 4.29 8.50
N ILE A 257 1.81 3.08 8.86
CA ILE A 257 0.49 2.90 9.51
C ILE A 257 0.44 3.52 10.91
N THR A 258 1.52 3.37 11.69
CA THR A 258 1.61 3.97 13.03
C THR A 258 1.52 5.50 12.99
N ASN A 259 1.99 6.13 11.91
CA ASN A 259 1.93 7.58 11.74
C ASN A 259 0.55 8.07 11.29
N ASN A 260 -0.15 7.31 10.43
CA ASN A 260 -1.51 7.66 9.99
C ASN A 260 -2.55 7.60 11.13
N SER A 261 -2.37 6.68 12.08
CA SER A 261 -3.26 6.60 13.25
C SER A 261 -3.22 7.85 14.15
N LYS A 262 -2.10 8.58 14.18
CA LYS A 262 -1.97 9.85 14.93
C LYS A 262 -2.70 11.02 14.25
N GLY A 263 -2.92 10.95 12.93
CA GLY A 263 -3.65 11.97 12.17
C GLY A 263 -5.18 11.82 12.25
N SER A 264 -5.69 10.66 12.67
CA SER A 264 -7.14 10.35 12.65
C SER A 264 -7.85 10.50 14.00
N GLN A 265 -7.16 10.85 15.09
CA GLN A 265 -7.76 11.00 16.43
C GLN A 265 -8.33 12.41 16.73
N THR A 266 -8.78 13.14 15.72
CA THR A 266 -9.67 14.31 15.91
C THR A 266 -11.14 13.93 15.65
N GLY A 267 -11.53 12.71 16.01
CA GLY A 267 -12.93 12.38 16.21
C GLY A 267 -13.39 13.01 17.52
N HIS A 268 -14.08 14.16 17.44
CA HIS A 268 -14.67 14.78 18.62
C HIS A 268 -15.49 13.76 19.42
N SER A 269 -15.08 13.53 20.65
CA SER A 269 -15.72 12.56 21.54
C SER A 269 -17.10 13.07 21.96
N TYR A 270 -18.13 12.63 21.25
CA TYR A 270 -19.55 12.88 21.58
C TYR A 270 -19.93 12.38 22.99
N THR A 271 -19.08 11.57 23.62
CA THR A 271 -19.26 11.12 25.01
C THR A 271 -19.22 12.26 26.03
N SER A 272 -18.42 13.32 25.79
CA SER A 272 -18.35 14.46 26.72
C SER A 272 -19.63 15.31 26.68
N LEU A 273 -20.21 15.46 25.49
CA LEU A 273 -21.48 16.18 25.29
C LEU A 273 -22.67 15.40 25.85
N VAL A 274 -22.71 14.09 25.64
CA VAL A 274 -23.76 13.21 26.21
C VAL A 274 -23.67 13.16 27.74
N LEU A 275 -22.47 13.07 28.30
CA LEU A 275 -22.27 13.12 29.76
C LEU A 275 -22.72 14.47 30.33
N GLY A 276 -22.38 15.57 29.65
CA GLY A 276 -22.82 16.92 30.03
C GLY A 276 -24.34 17.08 30.03
N ILE A 277 -25.02 16.56 29.01
CA ILE A 277 -26.49 16.58 28.92
C ILE A 277 -27.12 15.76 30.05
N LEU A 278 -26.62 14.55 30.32
CA LEU A 278 -27.15 13.69 31.39
C LEU A 278 -26.99 14.35 32.76
N VAL A 279 -25.80 14.88 33.07
CA VAL A 279 -25.55 15.60 34.33
C VAL A 279 -26.46 16.83 34.45
N GLY A 280 -26.62 17.59 33.36
CA GLY A 280 -27.54 18.74 33.33
C GLY A 280 -28.98 18.36 33.62
N CYS A 281 -29.48 17.27 33.03
CA CYS A 281 -30.84 16.77 33.27
C CYS A 281 -31.07 16.36 34.73
N PHE A 282 -30.09 15.70 35.38
CA PHE A 282 -30.21 15.31 36.79
C PHE A 282 -30.26 16.51 37.74
N ILE A 283 -29.47 17.55 37.47
CA ILE A 283 -29.49 18.79 38.28
C ILE A 283 -30.86 19.47 38.17
N ILE A 284 -31.39 19.60 36.95
CA ILE A 284 -32.70 20.24 36.72
C ILE A 284 -33.82 19.45 37.41
N ALA A 285 -33.82 18.12 37.29
CA ALA A 285 -34.80 17.27 37.96
C ALA A 285 -34.71 17.38 39.49
N GLY A 286 -33.49 17.40 40.06
CA GLY A 286 -33.27 17.57 41.49
C GLY A 286 -33.79 18.92 42.01
N VAL A 287 -33.55 20.00 41.28
CA VAL A 287 -34.09 21.33 41.62
C VAL A 287 -35.61 21.37 41.54
N ALA A 288 -36.21 20.78 40.50
CA ALA A 288 -37.66 20.72 40.34
C ALA A 288 -38.34 19.94 41.49
N VAL A 289 -37.76 18.81 41.89
CA VAL A 289 -38.24 18.02 43.04
C VAL A 289 -38.06 18.79 44.35
N GLY A 290 -36.93 19.47 44.53
CA GLY A 290 -36.68 20.33 45.70
C GLY A 290 -37.69 21.46 45.81
N ILE A 291 -38.00 22.15 44.71
CA ILE A 291 -39.03 23.20 44.67
C ILE A 291 -40.40 22.60 44.99
N PHE A 292 -40.76 21.47 44.39
CA PHE A 292 -42.05 20.82 44.63
C PHE A 292 -42.24 20.44 46.10
N LEU A 293 -41.21 19.88 46.74
CA LEU A 293 -41.23 19.55 48.15
C LEU A 293 -41.26 20.79 49.05
N CYS A 294 -40.54 21.86 48.69
CA CYS A 294 -40.49 23.10 49.47
C CYS A 294 -41.74 24.00 49.31
N THR A 295 -42.49 23.86 48.22
CA THR A 295 -43.64 24.73 47.88
C THR A 295 -45.01 24.06 47.93
N GLY A 296 -45.09 22.73 48.05
CA GLY A 296 -46.32 22.00 47.69
C GLY A 296 -46.72 20.82 48.57
N GLY A 297 -46.70 20.99 49.90
CA GLY A 297 -47.21 19.99 50.85
C GLY A 297 -48.37 20.47 51.73
N ARG A 298 -49.19 21.42 51.28
CA ARG A 298 -50.44 21.80 51.98
C ARG A 298 -51.66 21.49 51.11
N ARG A 299 -52.26 20.32 51.33
CA ARG A 299 -53.68 20.07 51.03
C ARG A 299 -54.49 20.46 52.27
N GLN A 300 -55.44 21.38 52.08
CA GLN A 300 -56.53 21.68 53.01
C GLN A 300 -57.30 20.40 53.35
N ARG A 301 -57.73 20.25 54.61
CA ARG A 301 -59.10 19.83 54.90
C ARG A 301 -59.97 21.07 54.85
#